data_AF-A0A0N4WG45-F1
#
_entry.id   AF-A0A0N4WG45-F1
#
_cell.length_a   1.000
_cell.length_b   1.000
_cell.length_c   1.000
_cell.angle_alpha   90.00
_cell.angle_beta   90.00
_cell.angle_gamma   90.00
#
_symmetry.space_group_name_H-M   'P 1'
#
loop_
_entity.id
_entity.type
_entity.pdbx_description
1 polymer ?
#
loop_
_entity_poly.entity_id
_entity_poly.type
_entity_poly.pdbx_seq_one_letter_code
_entity_poly.pdbx_strand_id
1 'polypeptide(L)'
;MMLAKADSKELLNRIVSLQIIIMKWLMKKAWRSFHETPTGETDPTIVVYRRGKELPPDFEPFNIDRFLAEKLLKELDIDPKFAIF
;
A
#
# COMPACT_ATOMS: atom_id res chain seq x y z
N MET A 1 -41.92 -21.34 1.35
CA MET A 1 -40.61 -21.36 0.66
C MET A 1 -39.87 -20.09 1.07
N MET A 2 -39.09 -20.15 2.16
CA MET A 2 -38.33 -19.02 2.70
C MET A 2 -36.86 -19.42 2.73
N LEU A 3 -36.13 -19.19 1.65
CA LEU A 3 -34.68 -19.29 1.58
C LEU A 3 -34.18 -18.11 0.73
N ALA A 4 -33.00 -17.59 1.06
CA ALA A 4 -32.23 -16.60 0.30
C ALA A 4 -32.43 -15.09 0.61
N LYS A 5 -32.48 -14.68 1.89
CA LYS A 5 -32.11 -13.29 2.26
C LYS A 5 -30.91 -13.16 3.22
N ALA A 6 -30.45 -14.25 3.81
CA ALA A 6 -29.29 -14.26 4.71
C ALA A 6 -27.93 -14.24 3.98
N ASP A 7 -27.89 -14.41 2.66
CA ASP A 7 -26.65 -14.78 1.94
C ASP A 7 -25.88 -13.59 1.33
N SER A 8 -26.57 -12.52 0.94
CA SER A 8 -25.94 -11.40 0.21
C SER A 8 -25.01 -10.54 1.08
N LYS A 9 -25.38 -10.27 2.34
CA LYS A 9 -24.57 -9.44 3.25
C LYS A 9 -23.29 -10.17 3.69
N GLU A 10 -23.39 -11.48 3.90
CA GLU A 10 -22.24 -12.31 4.25
C GLU A 10 -21.26 -12.47 3.08
N LEU A 11 -21.78 -12.69 1.87
CA LEU A 11 -20.98 -12.67 0.64
C LEU A 11 -20.28 -11.33 0.43
N LEU A 12 -21.00 -10.21 0.61
CA LEU A 12 -20.42 -8.87 0.49
C LEU A 12 -19.28 -8.66 1.49
N ASN A 13 -19.48 -9.07 2.74
CA ASN A 13 -18.45 -8.99 3.78
C ASN A 13 -17.21 -9.84 3.46
N ARG A 14 -17.39 -11.04 2.88
CA ARG A 14 -16.27 -11.89 2.45
C ARG A 14 -15.49 -11.27 1.30
N ILE A 15 -16.18 -10.67 0.32
CA ILE A 15 -15.55 -9.98 -0.81
C ILE A 15 -14.73 -8.78 -0.32
N VAL A 16 -15.31 -7.95 0.53
CA VAL A 16 -14.59 -6.79 1.12
C VAL A 16 -13.40 -7.25 1.95
N SER A 17 -13.54 -8.33 2.72
CA SER A 17 -12.43 -8.88 3.52
C SER A 17 -11.27 -9.36 2.65
N LEU A 18 -11.56 -10.05 1.54
CA LEU A 18 -10.55 -10.47 0.57
C LEU A 18 -9.84 -9.27 -0.06
N GLN A 19 -10.58 -8.22 -0.43
CA GLN A 19 -9.98 -6.99 -0.97
C GLN A 19 -9.02 -6.33 0.02
N ILE A 20 -9.37 -6.27 1.31
CA ILE A 20 -8.49 -5.74 2.36
C ILE A 20 -7.21 -6.57 2.49
N ILE A 21 -7.32 -7.90 2.44
CA ILE A 21 -6.15 -8.80 2.52
C ILE A 21 -5.23 -8.59 1.32
N ILE A 22 -5.80 -8.50 0.11
CA ILE A 22 -5.05 -8.25 -1.11
C ILE A 22 -4.34 -6.89 -1.06
N MET A 23 -5.04 -5.82 -0.64
CA MET A 23 -4.41 -4.50 -0.47
C MET A 23 -3.25 -4.53 0.53
N LYS A 24 -3.42 -5.19 1.69
CA LYS A 24 -2.34 -5.32 2.67
C LYS A 24 -1.12 -6.04 2.08
N TRP A 25 -1.35 -7.09 1.30
CA TRP A 25 -0.27 -7.83 0.65
C TRP A 25 0.46 -6.98 -0.38
N LEU A 26 -0.27 -6.26 -1.25
CA LEU A 26 0.30 -5.36 -2.25
C LEU A 26 1.11 -4.23 -1.60
N MET A 27 0.61 -3.63 -0.52
CA MET A 27 1.33 -2.59 0.22
C MET A 27 2.62 -3.10 0.83
N LYS A 28 2.59 -4.30 1.42
CA LYS A 28 3.80 -4.93 1.96
C LYS A 28 4.82 -5.20 0.85
N LYS A 29 4.38 -5.69 -0.31
CA LYS A 29 5.25 -5.95 -1.46
C LYS A 29 5.87 -4.66 -2.01
N ALA A 30 5.07 -3.59 -2.15
CA ALA A 30 5.54 -2.29 -2.62
C ALA A 30 6.55 -1.66 -1.64
N TRP A 31 6.27 -1.74 -0.34
CA TRP A 31 7.21 -1.27 0.70
C TRP A 31 8.53 -2.05 0.65
N ARG A 32 8.48 -3.38 0.55
CA ARG A 32 9.70 -4.19 0.42
C ARG A 32 10.51 -3.84 -0.81
N SER A 33 9.86 -3.71 -1.97
CA SER A 33 10.56 -3.31 -3.20
C SER A 33 11.21 -1.92 -3.12
N PHE A 34 10.72 -1.05 -2.23
CA PHE A 34 11.31 0.26 -1.99
C PHE A 34 12.45 0.19 -0.97
N HIS A 35 12.22 -0.50 0.16
CA HIS A 35 13.08 -0.49 1.34
C HIS A 35 14.13 -1.62 1.36
N GLU A 36 14.04 -2.59 0.46
CA GLU A 36 14.97 -3.72 0.37
C GLU A 36 15.82 -3.65 -0.90
N THR A 37 17.08 -4.08 -0.79
CA THR A 37 18.00 -4.26 -1.91
C THR A 37 17.54 -5.42 -2.80
N PRO A 38 18.11 -5.60 -4.02
CA PRO A 38 17.82 -6.77 -4.85
C PRO A 38 18.13 -8.12 -4.18
N THR A 39 19.00 -8.13 -3.16
CA THR A 39 19.33 -9.32 -2.35
C THR A 39 18.35 -9.56 -1.20
N GLY A 40 17.40 -8.64 -0.96
CA GLY A 40 16.39 -8.73 0.09
C GLY A 40 16.83 -8.17 1.45
N GLU A 41 17.98 -7.51 1.52
CA GLU A 41 18.47 -6.84 2.74
C GLU A 41 17.88 -5.43 2.84
N THR A 42 17.86 -4.83 4.03
CA THR A 42 17.41 -3.43 4.17
C THR A 42 18.36 -2.50 3.41
N ASP A 43 17.82 -1.63 2.56
CA ASP A 43 18.60 -0.66 1.80
C ASP A 43 19.16 0.41 2.76
N PRO A 44 20.50 0.50 2.93
CA PRO A 44 21.11 1.45 3.86
C PRO A 44 21.02 2.91 3.40
N THR A 45 20.67 3.17 2.14
CA THR A 45 20.50 4.51 1.59
C THR A 45 19.17 5.15 1.98
N ILE A 46 18.20 4.34 2.42
CA ILE A 46 16.86 4.80 2.81
C ILE A 46 16.82 4.99 4.31
N VAL A 47 16.74 6.25 4.75
CA VAL A 47 16.74 6.62 6.15
C VAL A 47 15.36 7.15 6.56
N VAL A 48 14.75 6.52 7.57
CA VAL A 48 13.51 7.04 8.16
C VAL A 48 13.86 8.17 9.14
N TYR A 49 13.56 9.39 8.74
CA TYR A 49 13.71 10.56 9.60
C TYR A 49 12.62 10.57 10.69
N ARG A 50 13.02 10.76 11.95
CA ARG A 50 12.13 10.97 13.10
C ARG A 50 12.41 12.35 13.71
N ARG A 51 11.37 13.05 14.15
CA ARG A 51 11.50 14.37 14.81
C ARG A 51 12.57 14.34 15.92
N GLY A 52 13.47 15.32 15.92
CA GLY A 52 14.50 15.49 16.96
C GLY A 52 15.95 15.31 16.51
N LYS A 53 16.21 15.08 15.22
CA LYS A 53 17.56 15.10 14.63
C LYS A 53 17.70 16.32 13.72
N GLU A 54 18.90 16.84 13.54
CA GLU A 54 19.14 17.81 12.45
C GLU A 54 19.03 17.08 11.11
N LEU A 55 18.35 17.72 10.15
CA LEU A 55 18.26 17.22 8.79
C LEU A 55 19.61 17.41 8.10
N PRO A 56 20.15 16.38 7.43
CA PRO A 56 21.30 16.56 6.54
C PRO A 56 21.01 17.67 5.51
N PRO A 57 22.03 18.46 5.12
CA PRO A 57 21.85 19.55 4.15
C PRO A 57 21.43 19.07 2.76
N ASP A 58 21.65 17.79 2.46
CA ASP A 58 21.31 17.08 1.23
C ASP A 58 20.06 16.20 1.36
N PHE A 59 19.30 16.32 2.46
CA PHE A 59 18.10 15.53 2.66
C PHE A 59 16.99 15.92 1.69
N GLU A 60 16.62 15.00 0.81
CA GLU A 60 15.45 15.13 -0.06
C GLU A 60 14.25 14.39 0.55
N PRO A 61 13.16 15.10 0.90
CA PRO A 61 11.96 14.46 1.44
C PRO A 61 11.28 13.63 0.34
N PHE A 62 11.08 12.35 0.63
CA PHE A 62 10.33 11.45 -0.24
C PHE A 62 8.90 11.24 0.29
N ASN A 63 7.90 11.50 -0.56
CA ASN A 63 6.51 11.24 -0.22
C ASN A 63 6.19 9.76 -0.46
N ILE A 64 6.40 8.95 0.58
CA ILE A 64 6.16 7.50 0.54
C ILE A 64 4.70 7.15 0.28
N ASP A 65 3.76 7.93 0.83
CA ASP A 65 2.32 7.67 0.68
C ASP A 65 1.91 7.79 -0.78
N ARG A 66 2.41 8.81 -1.48
CA ARG A 66 2.18 9.00 -2.91
C ARG A 66 2.78 7.86 -3.74
N PHE A 67 4.02 7.46 -3.46
CA PHE A 67 4.66 6.36 -4.17
C PHE A 67 3.89 5.04 -4.01
N LEU A 68 3.49 4.70 -2.78
CA LEU A 68 2.72 3.49 -2.51
C LEU A 68 1.36 3.55 -3.21
N ALA A 69 0.69 4.70 -3.19
CA ALA A 69 -0.58 4.89 -3.89
C ALA A 69 -0.45 4.72 -5.41
N GLU A 70 0.54 5.33 -6.05
CA GLU A 70 0.81 5.19 -7.49
C GLU A 70 1.11 3.73 -7.87
N LYS A 71 1.90 3.02 -7.05
CA LYS A 71 2.17 1.59 -7.25
C LYS A 71 0.91 0.74 -7.12
N LEU A 72 0.06 1.03 -6.14
CA LEU A 72 -1.20 0.32 -5.93
C LEU A 72 -2.16 0.51 -7.11
N LEU A 73 -2.34 1.75 -7.58
CA LEU A 73 -3.19 2.04 -8.74
C LEU A 73 -2.74 1.27 -9.98
N LYS A 74 -1.42 1.23 -10.22
CA LYS A 74 -0.83 0.52 -11.35
C LYS A 74 -1.03 -0.99 -11.26
N GLU A 75 -0.83 -1.59 -10.09
CA GLU A 75 -1.01 -3.04 -9.89
C GLU A 75 -2.49 -3.46 -9.96
N LEU A 76 -3.41 -2.56 -9.61
CA LEU A 76 -4.86 -2.80 -9.65
C LEU A 76 -5.53 -2.38 -10.95
N ASP A 77 -4.77 -1.84 -11.91
CA ASP A 77 -5.26 -1.26 -13.17
C ASP A 77 -6.40 -0.23 -12.95
N ILE A 78 -6.28 0.56 -11.88
CA ILE A 78 -7.25 1.60 -11.54
C ILE A 78 -6.84 2.88 -12.27
N ASP A 79 -7.74 3.42 -13.09
CA ASP A 79 -7.55 4.69 -13.77
C ASP A 79 -7.30 5.80 -12.72
N PRO A 80 -6.17 6.53 -12.80
CA PRO A 80 -5.81 7.58 -11.86
C PRO A 80 -6.90 8.64 -11.65
N LYS A 81 -7.80 8.84 -12.62
CA LYS A 81 -8.91 9.81 -12.50
C LYS A 81 -9.90 9.48 -11.38
N PHE A 82 -9.95 8.22 -10.92
CA PHE A 82 -10.79 7.78 -9.81
C PHE A 82 -10.08 7.84 -8.46
N ALA A 83 -8.78 8.15 -8.46
CA ALA A 83 -7.98 8.25 -7.27
C ALA A 83 -7.96 9.71 -6.80
N ILE A 84 -8.88 10.05 -5.90
CA ILE A 84 -8.89 11.36 -5.23
C ILE A 84 -7.88 11.26 -4.08
N PHE A 85 -6.74 11.93 -4.22
CA PHE A 85 -5.69 12.05 -3.20
C PHE A 85 -5.68 13.45 -2.59
#